data_AF-A0A6P4IKM7-F1
#
_entry.id   AF-A0A6P4IKM7-F1
#
_cell.length_a   1.000
_cell.length_b   1.000
_cell.length_c   1.000
_cell.angle_alpha   90.00
_cell.angle_beta   90.00
_cell.angle_gamma   90.00
#
_symmetry.space_group_name_H-M   'P 1'
#
loop_
_entity.id
_entity.type
_entity.pdbx_description
1 polymer ?
#
loop_
_entity_poly.entity_id
_entity_poly.type
_entity_poly.pdbx_seq_one_letter_code
_entity_poly.pdbx_strand_id
1 'polypeptide(L)'
;MSPLLRSLCINSLLLLLSVCLLQALELQLHERQLQQQKDEQLRMQAAQRQRDQQRELEAQQRRLSSTTTSRKPYIIPNGLSLPRRGEHPDKCYREVPAVFFQYDKEVKIVGNSTTNPYFNVIEVCCKGWRRYEYDWSRCVPDCGERCQENGFCVAGGLCQCFDDFVLNYRNNCVPTCPLGCPHGRCFLNGTCLCDKGYELDGSRRFCQPQCNATCGHNEVCLEPGKCSCAEGFARGLRESSALGCQPVCIPDCGYGHCVGPNECECFPGYQKRLNRSSCEAHCYKRCENGFCANFTACVCQNGYRYDENTTSCLPDCGDTCDNGVCISPGNCRCFNGYVRNRERCDAVCERGCGFYGKCIAPDVCGCAVVPGPDRTYQKCEFGLCNAEGRCRCQVGKTRFIDKCMSPDTVTTYASMNPVRVNASLIQEFNLLIGRHFVLGGSNLVYNSMWWL
;
A
#
# COMPACT_ATOMS: atom_id res chain seq x y z
N MET A 1 26.70 86.54 49.07
CA MET A 1 25.77 85.42 48.82
C MET A 1 26.05 84.34 49.85
N SER A 2 25.04 83.88 50.59
CA SER A 2 25.22 82.97 51.72
C SER A 2 25.75 81.60 51.27
N PRO A 3 26.62 80.94 52.06
CA PRO A 3 27.21 79.64 51.71
C PRO A 3 26.15 78.54 51.49
N LEU A 4 24.97 78.68 52.14
CA LEU A 4 23.83 77.80 51.99
C LEU A 4 23.22 77.80 50.58
N LEU A 5 23.09 78.98 49.93
CA LEU A 5 22.50 79.06 48.59
C LEU A 5 23.41 78.44 47.53
N ARG A 6 24.73 78.61 47.65
CA ARG A 6 25.70 77.94 46.76
C ARG A 6 25.65 76.42 46.91
N SER A 7 25.58 75.92 48.14
CA SER A 7 25.46 74.48 48.41
C SER A 7 24.18 73.88 47.84
N LEU A 8 23.04 74.56 47.98
CA LEU A 8 21.75 74.12 47.39
C LEU A 8 21.77 74.09 45.85
N CYS A 9 22.36 75.10 45.21
CA CYS A 9 22.51 75.10 43.74
C CYS A 9 23.42 73.97 43.27
N ILE A 10 24.57 73.74 43.93
CA ILE A 10 25.51 72.68 43.58
C ILE A 10 24.85 71.30 43.76
N ASN A 11 24.16 71.08 44.88
CA ASN A 11 23.47 69.82 45.15
C ASN A 11 22.31 69.57 44.18
N SER A 12 21.56 70.60 43.78
CA SER A 12 20.50 70.47 42.77
C SER A 12 21.07 70.12 41.39
N LEU A 13 22.21 70.71 41.02
CA LEU A 13 22.90 70.42 39.75
C LEU A 13 23.49 69.01 39.74
N LEU A 14 24.06 68.55 40.86
CA LEU A 14 24.53 67.18 41.04
C LEU A 14 23.38 66.17 40.96
N LEU A 15 22.22 66.49 41.54
CA LEU A 15 21.05 65.63 41.49
C LEU A 15 20.52 65.50 40.06
N LEU A 16 20.42 66.61 39.32
CA LEU A 16 20.05 66.59 37.90
C LEU A 16 21.04 65.78 37.05
N LEU A 17 22.34 65.95 37.27
CA LEU A 17 23.37 65.16 36.58
C LEU A 17 23.25 63.67 36.91
N SER A 18 22.98 63.30 38.17
CA SER A 18 22.79 61.90 38.56
C SER A 18 21.55 61.27 37.92
N VAL A 19 20.44 62.01 37.80
CA VAL A 19 19.21 61.53 37.13
C VAL A 19 19.45 61.35 35.63
N CYS A 20 20.13 62.29 34.97
CA CYS A 20 20.49 62.14 33.56
C CYS A 20 21.42 60.94 33.31
N LEU A 21 22.38 60.68 34.20
CA LEU A 21 23.27 59.52 34.09
C LEU A 21 22.52 58.19 34.27
N LEU A 22 21.57 58.13 35.21
CA LEU A 22 20.72 56.95 35.42
C LEU A 22 19.84 56.67 34.19
N GLN A 23 19.20 57.71 33.63
CA GLN A 23 18.38 57.56 32.41
C GLN A 23 19.22 57.15 31.20
N ALA A 24 20.45 57.66 31.06
CA ALA A 24 21.36 57.25 30.00
C ALA A 24 21.78 55.77 30.11
N LEU A 25 22.02 55.29 31.34
CA LEU A 25 22.34 53.88 31.61
C LEU A 25 21.15 52.96 31.32
N GLU A 26 19.93 53.34 31.69
CA GLU A 26 18.72 52.58 31.36
C GLU A 26 18.50 52.47 29.85
N LEU A 27 18.70 53.57 29.11
CA LEU A 27 18.58 53.58 27.66
C LEU A 27 19.63 52.64 27.02
N GLN A 28 20.88 52.69 27.47
CA GLN A 28 21.94 51.79 27.00
C GLN A 28 21.65 50.32 27.32
N LEU A 29 21.04 50.02 28.47
CA LEU A 29 20.64 48.66 28.81
C LEU A 29 19.51 48.17 27.90
N HIS A 30 18.53 49.04 27.62
CA HIS A 30 17.40 48.72 26.74
C HIS A 30 17.84 48.49 25.29
N GLU A 31 18.75 49.31 24.76
CA GLU A 31 19.35 49.09 23.44
C GLU A 31 20.06 47.74 23.35
N ARG A 32 20.82 47.36 24.39
CA ARG A 32 21.48 46.05 24.45
C ARG A 32 20.48 44.90 24.46
N GLN A 33 19.39 45.02 25.21
CA GLN A 33 18.33 44.01 25.24
C GLN A 33 17.64 43.87 23.88
N LEU A 34 17.34 44.99 23.21
CA LEU A 34 16.76 44.99 21.86
C LEU A 34 17.69 44.32 20.84
N GLN A 35 19.00 44.59 20.95
CA GLN A 35 20.03 43.97 20.10
C GLN A 35 20.05 42.44 20.30
N GLN A 36 20.00 41.98 21.55
CA GLN A 36 19.96 40.54 21.86
C GLN A 36 18.72 39.85 21.32
N GLN A 37 17.53 40.47 21.45
CA GLN A 37 16.31 39.92 20.88
C GLN A 37 16.37 39.82 19.36
N LYS A 38 16.94 40.83 18.69
CA LYS A 38 17.11 40.84 17.24
C LYS A 38 18.07 39.73 16.78
N ASP A 39 19.16 39.50 17.51
CA ASP A 39 20.13 38.44 17.23
C ASP A 39 19.52 37.04 17.44
N GLU A 40 18.72 36.83 18.48
CA GLU A 40 18.00 35.57 18.69
C GLU A 40 16.98 35.31 17.58
N GLN A 41 16.24 36.34 17.15
CA GLN A 41 15.27 36.21 16.07
C GLN A 41 15.95 35.88 14.74
N LEU A 42 17.11 36.48 14.46
CA LEU A 42 17.93 36.14 13.29
C LEU A 42 18.46 34.70 13.35
N ARG A 43 18.90 34.22 14.53
CA ARG A 43 19.33 32.83 14.72
C ARG A 43 18.20 31.84 14.49
N MET A 44 17.00 32.13 14.99
CA MET A 44 15.81 31.30 14.78
C MET A 44 15.42 31.24 13.30
N GLN A 45 15.43 32.37 12.59
CA GLN A 45 15.16 32.41 11.15
C GLN A 45 16.23 31.68 10.32
N ALA A 46 17.50 31.73 10.73
CA ALA A 46 18.57 30.99 10.07
C ALA A 46 18.42 29.46 10.29
N ALA A 47 18.09 29.04 11.51
CA ALA A 47 17.84 27.64 11.82
C ALA A 47 16.62 27.08 11.07
N GLN A 48 15.57 27.89 10.91
CA GLN A 48 14.38 27.49 10.14
C GLN A 48 14.69 27.37 8.64
N ARG A 49 15.44 28.32 8.07
CA ARG A 49 15.91 28.23 6.68
C ARG A 49 16.78 26.99 6.43
N GLN A 50 17.66 26.62 7.37
CA GLN A 50 18.44 25.38 7.26
C GLN A 50 17.55 24.13 7.28
N ARG A 51 16.54 24.09 8.15
CA ARG A 51 15.59 22.95 8.19
C ARG A 51 14.76 22.85 6.91
N ASP A 52 14.32 23.97 6.35
CA ASP A 52 13.57 24.00 5.10
C ASP A 52 14.44 23.59 3.91
N GLN A 53 15.69 24.06 3.85
CA GLN A 53 16.67 23.59 2.87
C GLN A 53 16.95 22.09 2.98
N GLN A 54 17.07 21.55 4.19
CA GLN A 54 17.28 20.12 4.40
C GLN A 54 16.06 19.29 3.97
N ARG A 55 14.84 19.79 4.22
CA ARG A 55 13.60 19.17 3.72
C ARG A 55 13.49 19.24 2.20
N GLU A 56 13.90 20.35 1.58
CA GLU A 56 13.94 20.48 0.12
C GLU A 56 14.98 19.55 -0.50
N LEU A 57 16.16 19.41 0.11
CA LEU A 57 17.19 18.46 -0.33
C LEU A 57 16.70 17.02 -0.22
N GLU A 58 16.08 16.64 0.90
CA GLU A 58 15.45 15.32 1.06
C GLU A 58 14.31 15.10 0.05
N ALA A 59 13.49 16.12 -0.21
CA ALA A 59 12.42 16.05 -1.21
C ALA A 59 12.97 15.94 -2.64
N GLN A 60 14.06 16.64 -2.96
CA GLN A 60 14.78 16.49 -4.22
C GLN A 60 15.41 15.11 -4.33
N GLN A 61 16.03 14.58 -3.27
CA GLN A 61 16.63 13.25 -3.26
C GLN A 61 15.56 12.17 -3.44
N ARG A 62 14.37 12.33 -2.85
CA ARG A 62 13.20 11.48 -3.11
C ARG A 62 12.68 11.60 -4.54
N ARG A 63 12.74 12.78 -5.16
CA ARG A 63 12.35 13.00 -6.56
C ARG A 63 13.38 12.43 -7.55
N LEU A 64 14.67 12.55 -7.25
CA LEU A 64 15.78 11.94 -8.00
C LEU A 64 15.83 10.42 -7.84
N SER A 65 15.36 9.87 -6.70
CA SER A 65 15.10 8.43 -6.58
C SER A 65 13.80 7.98 -7.29
N SER A 66 12.95 8.93 -7.72
CA SER A 66 11.69 8.65 -8.41
C SER A 66 11.73 8.89 -9.93
N THR A 67 12.88 9.24 -10.51
CA THR A 67 13.01 9.29 -11.97
C THR A 67 13.22 7.88 -12.54
N THR A 68 12.11 7.33 -13.03
CA THR A 68 12.02 6.34 -14.12
C THR A 68 12.83 5.05 -13.94
N THR A 69 12.27 4.12 -13.18
CA THR A 69 11.96 2.79 -13.71
C THR A 69 10.83 2.20 -12.89
N SER A 70 9.79 1.71 -13.55
CA SER A 70 8.75 0.84 -13.00
C SER A 70 9.28 -0.54 -12.59
N ARG A 71 10.58 -0.67 -12.32
CA ARG A 71 11.10 -1.83 -11.63
C ARG A 71 10.83 -1.59 -10.16
N LYS A 72 10.00 -2.46 -9.58
CA LYS A 72 10.09 -2.77 -8.14
C LYS A 72 11.57 -2.76 -7.72
N PRO A 73 11.91 -2.32 -6.50
CA PRO A 73 13.27 -2.50 -6.00
C PRO A 73 13.70 -3.92 -6.35
N TYR A 74 14.88 -4.05 -6.96
CA TYR A 74 15.46 -5.34 -7.31
C TYR A 74 15.72 -6.07 -5.99
N ILE A 75 14.68 -6.73 -5.48
CA ILE A 75 14.81 -7.75 -4.47
C ILE A 75 15.48 -8.86 -5.25
N ILE A 76 16.79 -9.01 -5.07
CA ILE A 76 17.49 -10.21 -5.52
C ILE A 76 16.62 -11.37 -5.00
N PRO A 77 16.04 -12.20 -5.88
CA PRO A 77 15.14 -13.24 -5.42
C PRO A 77 15.92 -14.09 -4.43
N ASN A 78 15.31 -14.26 -3.26
CA ASN A 78 15.69 -15.27 -2.28
C ASN A 78 15.83 -16.61 -3.04
N GLY A 79 17.07 -17.04 -3.28
CA GLY A 79 17.42 -18.20 -4.09
C GLY A 79 17.21 -18.00 -5.58
N LEU A 80 18.08 -18.61 -6.39
CA LEU A 80 17.90 -18.62 -7.84
C LEU A 80 16.83 -19.65 -8.25
N SER A 81 15.56 -19.27 -8.16
CA SER A 81 14.45 -19.97 -8.85
C SER A 81 14.46 -19.58 -10.34
N LEU A 82 15.24 -20.30 -11.16
CA LEU A 82 15.35 -20.04 -12.60
C LEU A 82 14.63 -21.11 -13.44
N PRO A 83 14.11 -20.74 -14.63
CA PRO A 83 13.62 -21.72 -15.59
C PRO A 83 14.76 -22.64 -16.04
N ARG A 84 14.58 -23.95 -15.90
CA ARG A 84 15.56 -24.95 -16.36
C ARG A 84 15.26 -25.41 -17.78
N ARG A 85 16.32 -25.75 -18.52
CA ARG A 85 16.19 -26.20 -19.91
C ARG A 85 15.58 -27.60 -19.93
N GLY A 86 14.48 -27.77 -20.67
CA GLY A 86 13.76 -29.04 -20.77
C GLY A 86 12.77 -29.31 -19.63
N GLU A 87 12.61 -28.37 -18.69
CA GLU A 87 11.63 -28.47 -17.61
C GLU A 87 10.47 -27.52 -17.88
N HIS A 88 9.31 -28.07 -18.22
CA HIS A 88 8.09 -27.34 -18.51
C HIS A 88 7.00 -27.80 -17.55
N PRO A 89 6.94 -27.21 -16.34
CA PRO A 89 5.92 -27.57 -15.36
C PRO A 89 4.52 -27.32 -15.91
N ASP A 90 3.60 -28.23 -15.56
CA ASP A 90 2.21 -28.10 -15.93
C ASP A 90 1.61 -26.83 -15.31
N LYS A 91 0.67 -26.25 -16.06
CA LYS A 91 -0.10 -25.10 -15.62
C LYS A 91 -1.50 -25.55 -15.23
N CYS A 92 -2.01 -24.90 -14.20
CA CYS A 92 -3.31 -25.16 -13.61
C CYS A 92 -4.28 -24.04 -14.00
N TYR A 93 -5.58 -24.29 -13.92
CA TYR A 93 -6.61 -23.28 -14.18
C TYR A 93 -7.25 -22.85 -12.87
N ARG A 94 -7.53 -21.55 -12.73
CA ARG A 94 -8.20 -20.99 -11.57
C ARG A 94 -9.25 -19.97 -12.01
N GLU A 95 -10.42 -20.05 -11.39
CA GLU A 95 -11.45 -19.02 -11.55
C GLU A 95 -11.13 -17.81 -10.66
N VAL A 96 -11.26 -16.61 -11.21
CA VAL A 96 -11.08 -15.35 -10.50
C VAL A 96 -12.21 -14.38 -10.87
N PRO A 97 -12.66 -13.50 -9.95
CA PRO A 97 -13.69 -12.52 -10.25
C PRO A 97 -13.36 -11.67 -11.49
N ALA A 98 -14.29 -11.59 -12.44
CA ALA A 98 -14.11 -10.89 -13.72
C ALA A 98 -13.99 -9.36 -13.54
N VAL A 99 -14.55 -8.82 -12.44
CA VAL A 99 -14.44 -7.40 -12.06
C VAL A 99 -12.98 -6.92 -12.02
N PHE A 100 -12.04 -7.79 -11.65
CA PHE A 100 -10.62 -7.45 -11.59
C PHE A 100 -9.98 -7.16 -12.94
N PHE A 101 -10.65 -7.47 -14.05
CA PHE A 101 -10.17 -7.26 -15.42
C PHE A 101 -10.83 -6.05 -16.10
N GLN A 102 -11.67 -5.29 -15.40
CA GLN A 102 -12.31 -4.10 -15.94
C GLN A 102 -11.32 -2.93 -16.03
N TYR A 103 -11.23 -2.26 -17.18
CA TYR A 103 -10.39 -1.06 -17.37
C TYR A 103 -11.22 0.21 -17.58
N ASP A 104 -12.51 0.06 -17.88
CA ASP A 104 -13.42 1.17 -18.18
C ASP A 104 -14.69 1.03 -17.35
N LYS A 105 -15.17 2.14 -16.79
CA LYS A 105 -16.29 2.18 -15.84
C LYS A 105 -17.62 1.68 -16.43
N GLU A 106 -17.83 1.94 -17.72
CA GLU A 106 -19.11 1.73 -18.41
C GLU A 106 -19.23 0.35 -19.07
N VAL A 107 -18.17 -0.48 -18.99
CA VAL A 107 -18.16 -1.81 -19.59
C VAL A 107 -18.83 -2.81 -18.66
N LYS A 108 -19.80 -3.57 -19.21
CA LYS A 108 -20.45 -4.65 -18.48
C LYS A 108 -19.43 -5.73 -18.12
N ILE A 109 -19.41 -6.13 -16.85
CA ILE A 109 -18.55 -7.19 -16.36
C ILE A 109 -19.12 -8.54 -16.85
N VAL A 110 -18.41 -9.17 -17.77
CA VAL A 110 -18.72 -10.52 -18.28
C VAL A 110 -17.41 -11.30 -18.36
N GLY A 111 -17.40 -12.47 -17.74
CA GLY A 111 -16.27 -13.39 -17.74
C GLY A 111 -16.50 -14.62 -18.61
N ASN A 112 -15.45 -15.43 -18.76
CA ASN A 112 -15.42 -16.61 -19.64
C ASN A 112 -15.69 -17.94 -18.92
N SER A 113 -16.02 -17.93 -17.62
CA SER A 113 -16.36 -19.15 -16.89
C SER A 113 -17.70 -19.74 -17.32
N THR A 114 -17.73 -21.07 -17.46
CA THR A 114 -18.95 -21.84 -17.76
C THR A 114 -19.87 -21.99 -16.54
N THR A 115 -19.35 -21.79 -15.32
CA THR A 115 -20.11 -22.00 -14.07
C THR A 115 -20.76 -20.71 -13.57
N ASN A 116 -20.10 -19.55 -13.73
CA ASN A 116 -20.63 -18.26 -13.34
C ASN A 116 -20.09 -17.14 -14.25
N PRO A 117 -20.95 -16.35 -14.91
CA PRO A 117 -20.52 -15.30 -15.84
C PRO A 117 -19.76 -14.13 -15.18
N TYR A 118 -19.72 -14.03 -13.85
CA TYR A 118 -18.92 -13.05 -13.13
C TYR A 118 -17.49 -13.52 -12.82
N PHE A 119 -17.07 -14.66 -13.36
CA PHE A 119 -15.73 -15.21 -13.19
C PHE A 119 -15.00 -15.39 -14.52
N ASN A 120 -13.69 -15.20 -14.48
CA ASN A 120 -12.75 -15.55 -15.52
C ASN A 120 -11.93 -16.77 -15.10
N VAL A 121 -11.81 -17.75 -15.98
CA VAL A 121 -10.86 -18.84 -15.88
C VAL A 121 -9.51 -18.36 -16.42
N ILE A 122 -8.51 -18.31 -15.54
CA ILE A 122 -7.14 -17.93 -15.87
C ILE A 122 -6.18 -19.10 -15.67
N GLU A 123 -5.13 -19.13 -16.50
CA GLU A 123 -4.02 -20.05 -16.38
C GLU A 123 -3.06 -19.57 -15.27
N VAL A 124 -2.67 -20.43 -14.34
CA VAL A 124 -1.77 -20.18 -13.20
C VAL A 124 -0.74 -21.30 -13.06
N CYS A 125 0.36 -21.03 -12.38
CA CYS A 125 1.30 -22.10 -12.01
C CYS A 125 0.64 -23.05 -11.00
N CYS A 126 0.87 -24.36 -11.16
CA CYS A 126 0.39 -25.35 -10.20
C CYS A 126 1.07 -25.22 -8.84
N LYS A 127 0.51 -25.88 -7.82
CA LYS A 127 1.02 -25.81 -6.43
C LYS A 127 2.51 -26.22 -6.37
N GLY A 128 3.31 -25.44 -5.64
CA GLY A 128 4.77 -25.63 -5.55
C GLY A 128 5.56 -24.90 -6.64
N TRP A 129 4.87 -24.17 -7.53
CA TRP A 129 5.46 -23.36 -8.57
C TRP A 129 4.91 -21.93 -8.52
N ARG A 130 5.75 -20.95 -8.82
CA ARG A 130 5.40 -19.53 -8.92
C ARG A 130 5.74 -18.99 -10.31
N ARG A 131 5.08 -17.90 -10.71
CA ARG A 131 5.42 -17.23 -11.97
C ARG A 131 6.83 -16.67 -11.91
N TYR A 132 7.57 -16.82 -13.00
CA TYR A 132 8.89 -16.21 -13.14
C TYR A 132 8.75 -14.70 -13.37
N GLU A 133 9.53 -13.90 -12.65
CA GLU A 133 9.34 -12.44 -12.61
C GLU A 133 9.58 -11.74 -13.97
N TYR A 134 10.51 -12.25 -14.77
CA TYR A 134 10.88 -11.67 -16.07
C TYR A 134 10.05 -12.19 -17.24
N ASP A 135 9.44 -13.38 -17.09
CA ASP A 135 8.57 -13.97 -18.09
C ASP A 135 7.40 -14.66 -17.37
N TRP A 136 6.29 -13.94 -17.22
CA TRP A 136 5.10 -14.38 -16.48
C TRP A 136 4.40 -15.60 -17.12
N SER A 137 4.78 -15.97 -18.34
CA SER A 137 4.29 -17.18 -19.00
C SER A 137 4.96 -18.46 -18.48
N ARG A 138 6.11 -18.33 -17.80
CA ARG A 138 6.88 -19.44 -17.25
C ARG A 138 6.66 -19.59 -15.76
N CYS A 139 6.75 -20.84 -15.30
CA CYS A 139 6.68 -21.21 -13.90
C CYS A 139 8.05 -21.71 -13.43
N VAL A 140 8.43 -21.32 -12.20
CA VAL A 140 9.65 -21.75 -11.52
C VAL A 140 9.30 -22.30 -10.15
N PRO A 141 10.12 -23.19 -9.56
CA PRO A 141 9.82 -23.76 -8.26
C PRO A 141 9.68 -22.69 -7.18
N ASP A 142 8.70 -22.87 -6.28
CA ASP A 142 8.44 -21.98 -5.16
C ASP A 142 8.99 -22.58 -3.86
N CYS A 143 10.11 -22.03 -3.38
CA CYS A 143 10.73 -22.43 -2.12
C CYS A 143 10.26 -21.58 -0.92
N GLY A 144 9.38 -20.59 -1.13
CA GLY A 144 8.96 -19.66 -0.10
C GLY A 144 10.15 -18.88 0.47
N GLU A 145 10.34 -18.94 1.79
CA GLU A 145 11.45 -18.30 2.50
C GLU A 145 12.71 -19.18 2.60
N ARG A 146 12.73 -20.37 1.99
CA ARG A 146 13.89 -21.27 2.00
C ARG A 146 14.77 -21.05 0.78
N CYS A 147 16.03 -21.49 0.88
CA CYS A 147 17.03 -21.35 -0.18
C CYS A 147 17.36 -19.90 -0.54
N GLN A 148 17.26 -18.95 0.40
CA GLN A 148 17.33 -17.52 0.08
C GLN A 148 18.64 -17.07 -0.58
N GLU A 149 19.74 -17.80 -0.34
CA GLU A 149 21.04 -17.47 -0.90
C GLU A 149 21.82 -18.75 -1.18
N ASN A 150 22.84 -18.64 -2.03
CA ASN A 150 23.86 -19.67 -2.27
C ASN A 150 23.34 -21.04 -2.73
N GLY A 151 22.19 -21.05 -3.40
CA GLY A 151 21.62 -22.25 -4.00
C GLY A 151 20.53 -21.97 -5.04
N PHE A 152 20.24 -23.00 -5.83
CA PHE A 152 19.10 -23.07 -6.71
C PHE A 152 17.88 -23.66 -5.98
N CYS A 153 16.70 -23.09 -6.23
CA CYS A 153 15.43 -23.69 -5.84
C CYS A 153 14.98 -24.67 -6.93
N VAL A 154 14.78 -25.95 -6.59
CA VAL A 154 14.38 -27.01 -7.53
C VAL A 154 12.98 -27.55 -7.24
N ALA A 155 12.45 -28.34 -8.18
CA ALA A 155 11.13 -28.96 -8.07
C ALA A 155 10.96 -29.68 -6.71
N GLY A 156 9.77 -29.52 -6.11
CA GLY A 156 9.49 -30.00 -4.75
C GLY A 156 9.85 -29.00 -3.63
N GLY A 157 10.34 -27.82 -3.97
CA GLY A 157 10.72 -26.80 -2.97
C GLY A 157 12.01 -27.17 -2.24
N LEU A 158 12.92 -27.89 -2.92
CA LEU A 158 14.20 -28.34 -2.40
C LEU A 158 15.31 -27.34 -2.78
N CYS A 159 16.31 -27.20 -1.91
CA CYS A 159 17.46 -26.35 -2.15
C CYS A 159 18.63 -27.17 -2.69
N GLN A 160 19.10 -26.84 -3.88
CA GLN A 160 20.35 -27.35 -4.44
C GLN A 160 21.43 -26.29 -4.23
N CYS A 161 22.27 -26.46 -3.20
CA CYS A 161 23.34 -25.52 -2.89
C CYS A 161 24.41 -25.47 -4.00
N PHE A 162 25.07 -24.33 -4.13
CA PHE A 162 26.25 -24.19 -5.00
C PHE A 162 27.43 -25.01 -4.45
N ASP A 163 28.44 -25.19 -5.30
CA ASP A 163 29.70 -25.80 -4.89
C ASP A 163 30.27 -25.05 -3.68
N ASP A 164 30.82 -25.80 -2.72
CA ASP A 164 31.30 -25.32 -1.42
C ASP A 164 30.22 -24.80 -0.43
N PHE A 165 28.93 -25.03 -0.71
CA PHE A 165 27.83 -24.78 0.22
C PHE A 165 27.08 -26.06 0.57
N VAL A 166 26.54 -26.12 1.78
CA VAL A 166 25.81 -27.29 2.31
C VAL A 166 24.54 -26.87 3.02
N LEU A 167 23.55 -27.76 3.06
CA LEU A 167 22.32 -27.52 3.81
C LEU A 167 22.58 -27.61 5.30
N ASN A 168 22.19 -26.58 6.03
CA ASN A 168 22.10 -26.63 7.48
C ASN A 168 20.75 -27.24 7.93
N TYR A 169 20.58 -27.35 9.24
CA TYR A 169 19.35 -27.84 9.89
C TYR A 169 18.07 -27.00 9.61
N ARG A 170 18.21 -25.82 8.98
CA ARG A 170 17.09 -24.96 8.53
C ARG A 170 16.85 -25.05 7.01
N ASN A 171 17.47 -26.00 6.32
CA ASN A 171 17.43 -26.13 4.86
C ASN A 171 17.94 -24.88 4.11
N ASN A 172 18.90 -24.16 4.70
CA ASN A 172 19.57 -23.04 4.03
C ASN A 172 21.00 -23.43 3.66
N CYS A 173 21.47 -22.91 2.52
CA CYS A 173 22.80 -23.17 2.01
C CYS A 173 23.83 -22.30 2.74
N VAL A 174 24.60 -22.92 3.63
CA VAL A 174 25.66 -22.27 4.39
C VAL A 174 27.03 -22.55 3.77
N PRO A 175 27.98 -21.58 3.82
CA PRO A 175 29.30 -21.76 3.26
C PRO A 175 30.10 -22.81 4.04
N THR A 176 31.03 -23.45 3.34
CA THR A 176 32.02 -24.38 3.91
C THR A 176 33.43 -23.89 3.57
N CYS A 177 34.44 -24.40 4.29
CA CYS A 177 35.82 -23.99 4.05
C CYS A 177 36.26 -24.40 2.63
N PRO A 178 37.00 -23.54 1.90
CA PRO A 178 37.73 -22.36 2.38
C PRO A 178 36.92 -21.05 2.42
N LEU A 179 35.69 -21.02 1.90
CA LEU A 179 34.88 -19.79 1.80
C LEU A 179 34.48 -19.25 3.18
N GLY A 180 34.12 -20.13 4.10
CA GLY A 180 33.78 -19.76 5.46
C GLY A 180 33.23 -20.94 6.25
N CYS A 181 33.17 -20.79 7.57
CA CYS A 181 32.50 -21.74 8.43
C CYS A 181 31.68 -20.98 9.47
N PRO A 182 30.33 -20.99 9.39
CA PRO A 182 29.50 -20.33 10.39
C PRO A 182 29.79 -20.89 11.78
N HIS A 183 30.03 -20.02 12.76
CA HIS A 183 30.39 -20.38 14.13
C HIS A 183 31.66 -21.26 14.23
N GLY A 184 32.63 -20.99 13.36
CA GLY A 184 33.94 -21.62 13.40
C GLY A 184 34.97 -20.87 12.57
N ARG A 185 36.17 -21.45 12.48
CA ARG A 185 37.28 -20.94 11.70
C ARG A 185 37.79 -21.97 10.71
N CYS A 186 38.11 -21.50 9.52
CA CYS A 186 38.68 -22.34 8.46
C CYS A 186 40.19 -22.48 8.59
N PHE A 187 40.68 -23.67 8.33
CA PHE A 187 42.10 -23.95 8.13
C PHE A 187 42.42 -24.15 6.65
N LEU A 188 43.69 -23.94 6.29
CA LEU A 188 44.21 -24.10 4.92
C LEU A 188 44.00 -25.51 4.33
N ASN A 189 43.80 -26.51 5.17
CA ASN A 189 43.50 -27.89 4.78
C ASN A 189 42.01 -28.14 4.48
N GLY A 190 41.17 -27.10 4.48
CA GLY A 190 39.73 -27.21 4.25
C GLY A 190 38.92 -27.72 5.44
N THR A 191 39.53 -27.97 6.61
CA THR A 191 38.76 -28.31 7.82
C THR A 191 38.23 -27.07 8.52
N CYS A 192 37.00 -27.19 9.02
CA CYS A 192 36.43 -26.22 9.94
C CYS A 192 36.67 -26.64 11.39
N LEU A 193 37.13 -25.70 12.22
CA LEU A 193 37.18 -25.83 13.67
C LEU A 193 36.10 -24.96 14.29
N CYS A 194 35.19 -25.59 15.01
CA CYS A 194 34.06 -24.94 15.63
C CYS A 194 34.44 -24.09 16.85
N ASP A 195 33.68 -23.02 17.04
CA ASP A 195 33.77 -22.18 18.23
C ASP A 195 33.28 -22.93 19.48
N LYS A 196 33.58 -22.40 20.67
CA LYS A 196 33.19 -23.03 21.93
C LYS A 196 31.67 -23.21 22.00
N GLY A 197 31.23 -24.44 22.28
CA GLY A 197 29.82 -24.79 22.33
C GLY A 197 29.22 -25.16 20.97
N TYR A 198 30.03 -25.25 19.91
CA TYR A 198 29.63 -25.78 18.61
C TYR A 198 30.43 -27.03 18.26
N GLU A 199 29.84 -27.92 17.47
CA GLU A 199 30.46 -29.14 16.98
C GLU A 199 30.28 -29.32 15.49
N LEU A 200 31.13 -30.13 14.89
CA LEU A 200 31.02 -30.47 13.48
C LEU A 200 29.74 -31.29 13.25
N ASP A 201 28.97 -30.92 12.22
CA ASP A 201 27.86 -31.73 11.71
C ASP A 201 28.35 -33.15 11.32
N GLY A 202 27.43 -34.11 11.15
CA GLY A 202 27.73 -35.45 10.65
C GLY A 202 28.50 -35.45 9.32
N SER A 203 28.29 -34.45 8.47
CA SER A 203 29.04 -34.26 7.22
C SER A 203 30.44 -33.66 7.42
N ARG A 204 30.77 -33.20 8.63
CA ARG A 204 32.02 -32.52 9.02
C ARG A 204 32.38 -31.28 8.20
N ARG A 205 31.38 -30.62 7.61
CA ARG A 205 31.58 -29.49 6.68
C ARG A 205 31.16 -28.13 7.25
N PHE A 206 30.35 -28.10 8.29
CA PHE A 206 29.92 -26.89 8.99
C PHE A 206 29.76 -27.16 10.49
N CYS A 207 29.66 -26.10 11.28
CA CYS A 207 29.46 -26.19 12.72
C CYS A 207 27.99 -26.01 13.10
N GLN A 208 27.50 -26.90 13.95
CA GLN A 208 26.17 -26.85 14.57
C GLN A 208 26.31 -26.60 16.08
N PRO A 209 25.32 -25.96 16.73
CA PRO A 209 25.38 -25.73 18.17
C PRO A 209 25.32 -27.05 18.95
N GLN A 210 26.06 -27.14 20.06
CA GLN A 210 25.99 -28.22 21.02
C GLN A 210 24.90 -27.96 22.04
N CYS A 211 24.04 -28.94 22.21
CA CYS A 211 22.82 -28.81 23.00
C CYS A 211 22.82 -30.02 23.90
N ASN A 212 23.22 -29.82 25.15
CA ASN A 212 23.20 -30.88 26.15
C ASN A 212 21.82 -31.56 26.11
N ALA A 213 21.79 -32.89 26.28
CA ALA A 213 20.78 -33.86 25.83
C ALA A 213 19.29 -33.64 26.25
N THR A 214 18.72 -32.45 26.10
CA THR A 214 17.35 -32.11 26.53
C THR A 214 16.64 -31.12 25.60
N CYS A 215 17.03 -30.99 24.31
CA CYS A 215 16.07 -30.41 23.36
C CYS A 215 14.96 -31.44 23.14
N GLY A 216 13.72 -31.04 23.43
CA GLY A 216 12.55 -31.90 23.35
C GLY A 216 12.06 -32.14 21.92
N HIS A 217 10.94 -32.83 21.78
CA HIS A 217 10.30 -33.05 20.49
C HIS A 217 9.91 -31.72 19.82
N ASN A 218 10.19 -31.58 18.52
CA ASN A 218 10.02 -30.36 17.72
C ASN A 218 10.80 -29.13 18.22
N GLU A 219 11.94 -29.32 18.87
CA GLU A 219 12.87 -28.24 19.21
C GLU A 219 14.13 -28.30 18.33
N VAL A 220 14.55 -27.14 17.87
CA VAL A 220 15.84 -26.93 17.20
C VAL A 220 16.76 -26.13 18.10
N CYS A 221 18.02 -26.49 18.06
CA CYS A 221 19.02 -25.75 18.78
C CYS A 221 19.55 -24.62 17.92
N LEU A 222 19.43 -23.39 18.41
CA LEU A 222 19.86 -22.20 17.68
C LEU A 222 21.21 -21.69 18.18
N GLU A 223 21.48 -21.88 19.47
CA GLU A 223 22.69 -21.46 20.15
C GLU A 223 23.09 -22.54 21.17
N PRO A 224 24.37 -22.63 21.55
CA PRO A 224 24.84 -23.63 22.50
C PRO A 224 24.01 -23.60 23.80
N GLY A 225 23.44 -24.75 24.17
CA GLY A 225 22.61 -24.88 25.37
C GLY A 225 21.22 -24.21 25.32
N LYS A 226 20.77 -23.69 24.17
CA LYS A 226 19.48 -23.00 24.03
C LYS A 226 18.61 -23.64 22.94
N CYS A 227 17.56 -24.33 23.38
CA CYS A 227 16.55 -24.95 22.51
C CYS A 227 15.39 -23.98 22.25
N SER A 228 15.03 -23.83 20.98
CA SER A 228 13.83 -23.09 20.53
C SER A 228 12.93 -24.03 19.74
N CYS A 229 11.63 -23.74 19.64
CA CYS A 229 10.77 -24.56 18.79
C CYS A 229 11.24 -24.50 17.33
N ALA A 230 11.14 -25.65 16.66
CA ALA A 230 11.35 -25.77 15.22
C ALA A 230 10.42 -24.79 14.47
N GLU A 231 10.79 -24.47 13.24
CA GLU A 231 9.99 -23.58 12.40
C GLU A 231 8.56 -24.11 12.27
N GLY A 232 7.58 -23.23 12.52
CA GLY A 232 6.17 -23.61 12.54
C GLY A 232 5.72 -24.38 13.78
N PHE A 233 6.50 -24.38 14.86
CA PHE A 233 6.11 -24.85 16.18
C PHE A 233 6.27 -23.74 17.24
N ALA A 234 5.47 -23.78 18.30
CA ALA A 234 5.55 -22.87 19.43
C ALA A 234 5.27 -23.59 20.75
N ARG A 235 5.78 -23.04 21.86
CA ARG A 235 5.42 -23.51 23.20
C ARG A 235 3.98 -23.10 23.49
N GLY A 236 3.16 -24.03 23.97
CA GLY A 236 1.74 -23.76 24.26
C GLY A 236 1.57 -22.65 25.31
N LEU A 237 0.45 -21.91 25.20
CA LEU A 237 0.10 -20.77 26.07
C LEU A 237 -0.40 -21.16 27.48
N ARG A 238 -0.63 -22.45 27.76
CA ARG A 238 -1.09 -22.94 29.07
C ARG A 238 0.07 -23.54 29.85
N GLU A 239 -0.01 -23.46 31.18
CA GLU A 239 0.89 -24.03 32.21
C GLU A 239 1.17 -25.54 32.11
N SER A 240 0.84 -26.18 31.00
CA SER A 240 1.25 -27.53 30.64
C SER A 240 2.54 -27.48 29.82
N SER A 241 3.64 -27.09 30.47
CA SER A 241 5.03 -27.31 29.99
C SER A 241 5.34 -28.79 29.69
N ALA A 242 4.43 -29.71 29.99
CA ALA A 242 4.49 -31.14 29.71
C ALA A 242 4.30 -31.52 28.22
N LEU A 243 3.71 -30.66 27.37
CA LEU A 243 3.41 -31.00 25.96
C LEU A 243 4.46 -30.55 24.93
N GLY A 244 5.56 -29.91 25.35
CA GLY A 244 6.64 -29.51 24.45
C GLY A 244 6.23 -28.46 23.40
N CYS A 245 6.95 -28.44 22.26
CA CYS A 245 6.66 -27.56 21.13
C CYS A 245 5.53 -28.12 20.26
N GLN A 246 4.41 -27.40 20.23
CA GLN A 246 3.21 -27.75 19.48
C GLN A 246 3.22 -27.10 18.10
N PRO A 247 2.65 -27.76 17.07
CA PRO A 247 2.57 -27.19 15.74
C PRO A 247 1.71 -25.93 15.74
N VAL A 248 2.15 -24.94 14.98
CA VAL A 248 1.47 -23.66 14.79
C VAL A 248 0.80 -23.67 13.42
N CYS A 249 -0.49 -23.36 13.40
CA CYS A 249 -1.26 -23.20 12.19
C CYS A 249 -1.69 -21.73 12.08
N ILE A 250 -1.22 -21.04 11.03
CA ILE A 250 -1.63 -19.67 10.69
C ILE A 250 -2.13 -19.67 9.24
N PRO A 251 -3.42 -19.39 8.99
CA PRO A 251 -4.45 -19.09 9.98
C PRO A 251 -4.80 -20.31 10.85
N ASP A 252 -5.46 -20.05 11.99
CA ASP A 252 -5.94 -21.09 12.89
C ASP A 252 -6.82 -22.12 12.15
N CYS A 253 -6.82 -23.36 12.64
CA CYS A 253 -7.52 -24.47 11.99
C CYS A 253 -9.05 -24.34 12.04
N GLY A 254 -9.61 -23.48 12.88
CA GLY A 254 -11.05 -23.27 12.97
C GLY A 254 -11.75 -24.53 13.50
N TYR A 255 -12.54 -25.20 12.67
CA TYR A 255 -13.22 -26.46 13.02
C TYR A 255 -12.32 -27.70 12.80
N GLY A 256 -11.11 -27.62 13.33
CA GLY A 256 -10.12 -28.67 13.26
C GLY A 256 -9.02 -28.46 14.29
N HIS A 257 -8.05 -29.35 14.31
CA HIS A 257 -6.88 -29.25 15.17
C HIS A 257 -5.60 -29.31 14.34
N CYS A 258 -4.55 -28.66 14.82
CA CYS A 258 -3.26 -28.59 14.13
C CYS A 258 -2.48 -29.90 14.38
N VAL A 259 -2.23 -30.68 13.33
CA VAL A 259 -1.50 -31.96 13.41
C VAL A 259 -0.04 -31.83 12.99
N GLY A 260 0.28 -30.75 12.28
CA GLY A 260 1.63 -30.35 11.88
C GLY A 260 1.68 -28.85 11.55
N PRO A 261 2.87 -28.26 11.34
CA PRO A 261 3.00 -26.85 10.97
C PRO A 261 2.14 -26.49 9.76
N ASN A 262 1.18 -25.57 9.95
CA ASN A 262 0.19 -25.18 8.95
C ASN A 262 -0.62 -26.35 8.34
N GLU A 263 -0.66 -27.49 9.02
CA GLU A 263 -1.41 -28.67 8.62
C GLU A 263 -2.51 -28.98 9.64
N CYS A 264 -3.75 -28.73 9.24
CA CYS A 264 -4.92 -28.99 10.08
C CYS A 264 -5.52 -30.37 9.80
N GLU A 265 -6.17 -30.98 10.78
CA GLU A 265 -7.09 -32.09 10.57
C GLU A 265 -8.49 -31.64 11.00
N CYS A 266 -9.46 -31.78 10.09
CA CYS A 266 -10.81 -31.26 10.30
C CYS A 266 -11.63 -32.22 11.14
N PHE A 267 -12.48 -31.66 12.01
CA PHE A 267 -13.44 -32.47 12.75
C PHE A 267 -14.47 -33.12 11.79
N PRO A 268 -15.08 -34.25 12.18
CA PRO A 268 -16.12 -34.89 11.38
C PRO A 268 -17.24 -33.90 10.99
N GLY A 269 -17.58 -33.85 9.70
CA GLY A 269 -18.56 -32.92 9.13
C GLY A 269 -17.98 -31.58 8.64
N TYR A 270 -16.68 -31.34 8.83
CA TYR A 270 -15.95 -30.18 8.32
C TYR A 270 -14.91 -30.60 7.29
N GLN A 271 -14.56 -29.70 6.37
CA GLN A 271 -13.61 -30.00 5.30
C GLN A 271 -12.65 -28.84 5.06
N LYS A 272 -11.46 -29.16 4.54
CA LYS A 272 -10.53 -28.16 3.99
C LYS A 272 -11.01 -27.76 2.61
N ARG A 273 -11.00 -26.46 2.32
CA ARG A 273 -11.23 -25.98 0.96
C ARG A 273 -9.96 -26.08 0.12
N LEU A 274 -10.11 -26.22 -1.20
CA LEU A 274 -8.99 -26.22 -2.15
C LEU A 274 -8.12 -24.97 -1.93
N ASN A 275 -6.81 -25.16 -1.68
CA ASN A 275 -5.83 -24.10 -1.39
C ASN A 275 -5.96 -23.40 -0.02
N ARG A 276 -6.74 -23.94 0.92
CA ARG A 276 -6.81 -23.46 2.31
C ARG A 276 -6.34 -24.53 3.29
N SER A 277 -5.63 -24.11 4.34
CA SER A 277 -5.19 -24.99 5.43
C SER A 277 -6.26 -25.17 6.51
N SER A 278 -7.11 -24.15 6.72
CA SER A 278 -8.13 -24.11 7.76
C SER A 278 -9.41 -24.89 7.40
N CYS A 279 -10.08 -25.43 8.41
CA CYS A 279 -11.27 -26.25 8.29
C CYS A 279 -12.54 -25.41 8.41
N GLU A 280 -13.47 -25.62 7.48
CA GLU A 280 -14.74 -24.90 7.46
C GLU A 280 -15.92 -25.85 7.25
N ALA A 281 -17.11 -25.36 7.61
CA ALA A 281 -18.35 -26.07 7.33
C ALA A 281 -18.53 -26.21 5.81
N HIS A 282 -19.18 -27.29 5.38
CA HIS A 282 -19.52 -27.44 3.97
C HIS A 282 -20.40 -26.25 3.53
N CYS A 283 -19.94 -25.45 2.57
CA CYS A 283 -20.68 -24.30 2.09
C CYS A 283 -20.99 -24.46 0.60
N TYR A 284 -22.20 -24.08 0.20
CA TYR A 284 -22.56 -23.98 -1.22
C TYR A 284 -21.95 -22.73 -1.87
N LYS A 285 -21.61 -21.71 -1.07
CA LYS A 285 -21.12 -20.41 -1.55
C LYS A 285 -19.60 -20.41 -1.72
N ARG A 286 -19.12 -19.52 -2.58
CA ARG A 286 -17.69 -19.42 -2.93
C ARG A 286 -16.86 -18.65 -1.93
N CYS A 287 -17.38 -18.02 -0.86
CA CYS A 287 -16.67 -17.38 0.27
C CYS A 287 -15.12 -17.26 0.23
N GLU A 288 -14.52 -16.72 -0.84
CA GLU A 288 -13.06 -16.52 -0.93
C GLU A 288 -12.73 -15.29 -0.09
N ASN A 289 -11.59 -15.30 0.62
CA ASN A 289 -11.23 -14.24 1.59
C ASN A 289 -12.24 -14.04 2.74
N GLY A 290 -13.04 -15.06 3.04
CA GLY A 290 -13.96 -15.10 4.18
C GLY A 290 -14.02 -16.50 4.78
N PHE A 291 -14.78 -16.70 5.84
CA PHE A 291 -15.05 -18.02 6.42
C PHE A 291 -16.55 -18.29 6.35
N CYS A 292 -16.91 -19.55 6.13
CA CYS A 292 -18.31 -19.95 6.09
C CYS A 292 -18.83 -20.04 7.53
N ALA A 293 -19.77 -19.18 7.93
CA ALA A 293 -20.41 -19.28 9.24
C ALA A 293 -21.46 -20.41 9.26
N ASN A 294 -22.11 -20.67 8.12
CA ASN A 294 -23.00 -21.81 7.91
C ASN A 294 -23.07 -22.15 6.39
N PHE A 295 -24.01 -23.01 6.00
CA PHE A 295 -24.20 -23.44 4.60
C PHE A 295 -24.50 -22.30 3.60
N THR A 296 -25.02 -21.16 4.05
CA THR A 296 -25.52 -20.07 3.19
C THR A 296 -24.85 -18.71 3.41
N ALA A 297 -24.12 -18.51 4.50
CA ALA A 297 -23.55 -17.23 4.92
C ALA A 297 -22.01 -17.25 4.94
N CYS A 298 -21.41 -16.28 4.25
CA CYS A 298 -19.98 -15.97 4.29
C CYS A 298 -19.73 -14.81 5.28
N VAL A 299 -18.80 -14.99 6.20
CA VAL A 299 -18.24 -13.91 7.02
C VAL A 299 -16.92 -13.48 6.41
N CYS A 300 -16.86 -12.26 5.88
CA CYS A 300 -15.67 -11.74 5.19
C CYS A 300 -14.57 -11.32 6.17
N GLN A 301 -13.32 -11.47 5.75
CA GLN A 301 -12.17 -10.98 6.52
C GLN A 301 -12.13 -9.45 6.52
N ASN A 302 -11.40 -8.86 7.47
CA ASN A 302 -11.25 -7.41 7.56
C ASN A 302 -10.73 -6.82 6.24
N GLY A 303 -11.38 -5.76 5.76
CA GLY A 303 -11.07 -5.14 4.47
C GLY A 303 -11.68 -5.87 3.26
N TYR A 304 -12.56 -6.85 3.47
CA TYR A 304 -13.35 -7.50 2.42
C TYR A 304 -14.84 -7.39 2.71
N ARG A 305 -15.64 -7.32 1.66
CA ARG A 305 -17.11 -7.25 1.72
C ARG A 305 -17.75 -8.34 0.87
N TYR A 306 -18.91 -8.81 1.31
CA TYR A 306 -19.65 -9.83 0.57
C TYR A 306 -20.24 -9.25 -0.71
N ASP A 307 -20.07 -9.97 -1.82
CA ASP A 307 -20.58 -9.60 -3.13
C ASP A 307 -21.58 -10.68 -3.62
N GLU A 308 -22.79 -10.24 -3.96
CA GLU A 308 -23.88 -11.16 -4.33
C GLU A 308 -23.66 -11.83 -5.68
N ASN A 309 -23.06 -11.14 -6.65
CA ASN A 309 -22.83 -11.64 -8.00
C ASN A 309 -21.81 -12.78 -8.01
N THR A 310 -20.72 -12.61 -7.26
CA THR A 310 -19.66 -13.61 -7.13
C THR A 310 -19.92 -14.61 -6.01
N THR A 311 -20.87 -14.34 -5.11
CA THR A 311 -21.14 -15.10 -3.88
C THR A 311 -19.89 -15.32 -3.03
N SER A 312 -19.03 -14.30 -2.99
CA SER A 312 -17.69 -14.35 -2.43
C SER A 312 -17.33 -13.04 -1.73
N CYS A 313 -16.22 -12.97 -1.01
CA CYS A 313 -15.76 -11.73 -0.39
C CYS A 313 -14.74 -11.03 -1.29
N LEU A 314 -15.14 -9.88 -1.83
CA LEU A 314 -14.28 -9.02 -2.64
C LEU A 314 -13.60 -7.97 -1.77
N PRO A 315 -12.40 -7.48 -2.16
CA PRO A 315 -11.73 -6.41 -1.45
C PRO A 315 -12.62 -5.17 -1.31
N ASP A 316 -12.59 -4.56 -0.14
CA ASP A 316 -13.30 -3.32 0.16
C ASP A 316 -12.31 -2.16 0.29
N CYS A 317 -12.56 -1.11 -0.50
CA CYS A 317 -11.79 0.13 -0.51
C CYS A 317 -12.63 1.31 0.02
N GLY A 318 -13.87 1.07 0.47
CA GLY A 318 -14.84 2.12 0.81
C GLY A 318 -15.14 3.06 -0.38
N ASP A 319 -15.51 4.31 -0.07
CA ASP A 319 -15.91 5.33 -1.06
C ASP A 319 -14.73 5.99 -1.80
N THR A 320 -13.52 5.45 -1.66
CA THR A 320 -12.32 6.06 -2.26
C THR A 320 -12.05 5.56 -3.69
N CYS A 321 -12.75 4.50 -4.14
CA CYS A 321 -12.45 3.75 -5.35
C CYS A 321 -13.43 3.95 -6.53
N ASP A 322 -14.22 5.04 -6.55
CA ASP A 322 -15.33 5.21 -7.51
C ASP A 322 -14.94 5.21 -9.01
N ASN A 323 -13.66 5.49 -9.30
CA ASN A 323 -13.12 5.50 -10.67
C ASN A 323 -11.97 4.48 -10.84
N GLY A 324 -12.09 3.36 -10.15
CA GLY A 324 -11.19 2.24 -10.29
C GLY A 324 -11.81 0.93 -9.83
N VAL A 325 -10.98 -0.11 -9.84
CA VAL A 325 -11.30 -1.43 -9.31
C VAL A 325 -10.51 -1.63 -8.03
N CYS A 326 -11.19 -1.99 -6.95
CA CYS A 326 -10.54 -2.38 -5.70
C CYS A 326 -9.86 -3.74 -5.89
N ILE A 327 -8.52 -3.77 -5.93
CA ILE A 327 -7.73 -4.99 -6.18
C ILE A 327 -7.21 -5.64 -4.90
N SER A 328 -7.09 -4.86 -3.83
CA SER A 328 -6.83 -5.32 -2.46
C SER A 328 -7.37 -4.27 -1.48
N PRO A 329 -7.54 -4.60 -0.19
CA PRO A 329 -8.04 -3.61 0.79
C PRO A 329 -7.23 -2.32 0.74
N GLY A 330 -7.90 -1.17 0.57
CA GLY A 330 -7.28 0.16 0.45
C GLY A 330 -6.45 0.40 -0.83
N ASN A 331 -6.50 -0.48 -1.82
CA ASN A 331 -5.70 -0.40 -3.02
C ASN A 331 -6.55 -0.48 -4.30
N CYS A 332 -6.58 0.61 -5.05
CA CYS A 332 -7.36 0.77 -6.27
C CYS A 332 -6.47 0.76 -7.51
N ARG A 333 -6.90 -0.01 -8.53
CA ARG A 333 -6.43 0.13 -9.90
C ARG A 333 -7.38 1.08 -10.63
N CYS A 334 -6.88 2.25 -11.01
CA CYS A 334 -7.71 3.25 -11.68
C CYS A 334 -8.11 2.83 -13.10
N PHE A 335 -9.28 3.30 -13.54
CA PHE A 335 -9.73 3.13 -14.92
C PHE A 335 -8.90 3.97 -15.90
N ASN A 336 -9.04 3.70 -17.19
CA ASN A 336 -8.38 4.48 -18.24
C ASN A 336 -8.73 5.97 -18.13
N GLY A 337 -7.72 6.83 -18.26
CA GLY A 337 -7.88 8.28 -18.09
C GLY A 337 -7.95 8.76 -16.63
N TYR A 338 -7.75 7.88 -15.66
CA TYR A 338 -7.62 8.23 -14.24
C TYR A 338 -6.23 7.85 -13.71
N VAL A 339 -5.71 8.67 -12.81
CA VAL A 339 -4.43 8.44 -12.13
C VAL A 339 -4.64 8.33 -10.64
N ARG A 340 -3.85 7.47 -9.99
CA ARG A 340 -3.92 7.26 -8.56
C ARG A 340 -3.35 8.48 -7.83
N ASN A 341 -4.19 9.10 -7.00
CA ASN A 341 -3.81 10.13 -6.04
C ASN A 341 -4.15 9.64 -4.64
N ARG A 342 -3.13 9.17 -3.90
CA ARG A 342 -3.27 8.49 -2.60
C ARG A 342 -4.19 7.26 -2.70
N GLU A 343 -5.40 7.35 -2.15
CA GLU A 343 -6.41 6.29 -2.12
C GLU A 343 -7.48 6.48 -3.21
N ARG A 344 -7.48 7.63 -3.92
CA ARG A 344 -8.47 7.96 -4.94
C ARG A 344 -7.92 7.88 -6.35
N CYS A 345 -8.84 7.73 -7.30
CA CYS A 345 -8.57 7.80 -8.73
C CYS A 345 -9.08 9.13 -9.28
N ASP A 346 -8.15 10.06 -9.50
CA ASP A 346 -8.43 11.40 -10.00
C ASP A 346 -8.40 11.39 -11.53
N ALA A 347 -9.32 12.12 -12.15
CA ALA A 347 -9.40 12.22 -13.60
C ALA A 347 -8.20 12.98 -14.17
N VAL A 348 -7.76 12.54 -15.36
CA VAL A 348 -6.68 13.18 -16.12
C VAL A 348 -7.30 13.96 -17.28
N CYS A 349 -6.92 15.22 -17.40
CA CYS A 349 -7.26 16.08 -18.53
C CYS A 349 -5.94 16.46 -19.21
N GLU A 350 -5.68 15.97 -20.42
CA GLU A 350 -4.37 16.07 -21.09
C GLU A 350 -3.91 17.53 -21.26
N ARG A 351 -4.87 18.42 -21.50
CA ARG A 351 -4.65 19.87 -21.71
C ARG A 351 -4.93 20.71 -20.47
N GLY A 352 -5.27 20.06 -19.36
CA GLY A 352 -5.77 20.71 -18.14
C GLY A 352 -7.12 21.41 -18.34
N CYS A 353 -7.62 22.05 -17.27
CA CYS A 353 -8.91 22.74 -17.27
C CYS A 353 -8.83 24.25 -17.06
N GLY A 354 -7.61 24.81 -16.98
CA GLY A 354 -7.37 26.19 -16.55
C GLY A 354 -7.53 26.37 -15.04
N PHE A 355 -7.32 27.60 -14.55
CA PHE A 355 -7.35 27.91 -13.12
C PHE A 355 -8.75 27.81 -12.49
N TYR A 356 -9.80 28.01 -13.30
CA TYR A 356 -11.21 28.03 -12.87
C TYR A 356 -11.94 26.71 -13.16
N GLY A 357 -11.18 25.64 -13.37
CA GLY A 357 -11.71 24.34 -13.78
C GLY A 357 -11.05 23.21 -13.03
N LYS A 358 -11.85 22.20 -12.68
CA LYS A 358 -11.38 20.93 -12.10
C LYS A 358 -11.61 19.81 -13.10
N CYS A 359 -10.67 18.87 -13.23
CA CYS A 359 -10.91 17.66 -14.02
C CYS A 359 -11.87 16.73 -13.25
N ILE A 360 -13.07 16.48 -13.80
CA ILE A 360 -14.13 15.69 -13.16
C ILE A 360 -14.31 14.32 -13.81
N ALA A 361 -13.87 14.17 -15.07
CA ALA A 361 -13.75 12.90 -15.79
C ALA A 361 -12.64 13.05 -16.86
N PRO A 362 -12.17 11.96 -17.49
CA PRO A 362 -11.08 12.03 -18.47
C PRO A 362 -11.40 13.02 -19.58
N ASP A 363 -10.55 14.03 -19.74
CA ASP A 363 -10.72 15.17 -20.66
C ASP A 363 -12.06 15.95 -20.54
N VAL A 364 -12.75 15.84 -19.40
CA VAL A 364 -13.94 16.61 -19.06
C VAL A 364 -13.64 17.54 -17.89
N CYS A 365 -13.68 18.84 -18.19
CA CYS A 365 -13.52 19.88 -17.20
C CYS A 365 -14.86 20.25 -16.56
N GLY A 366 -14.88 20.36 -15.24
CA GLY A 366 -15.94 20.99 -14.48
C GLY A 366 -15.59 22.46 -14.25
N CYS A 367 -16.34 23.35 -14.89
CA CYS A 367 -16.18 24.80 -14.76
C CYS A 367 -17.17 25.35 -13.72
N ALA A 368 -16.66 26.12 -12.76
CA ALA A 368 -17.49 26.83 -11.78
C ALA A 368 -16.74 28.04 -11.22
N VAL A 369 -17.49 29.07 -10.83
CA VAL A 369 -16.94 30.25 -10.13
C VAL A 369 -16.58 29.92 -8.68
N VAL A 370 -17.42 29.08 -8.04
CA VAL A 370 -17.26 28.67 -6.65
C VAL A 370 -17.04 27.16 -6.60
N PRO A 371 -16.02 26.66 -5.88
CA PRO A 371 -15.83 25.24 -5.68
C PRO A 371 -17.04 24.61 -5.00
N GLY A 372 -17.54 23.52 -5.56
CA GLY A 372 -18.69 22.76 -5.06
C GLY A 372 -18.55 21.26 -5.30
N PRO A 373 -19.60 20.46 -5.05
CA PRO A 373 -19.63 19.05 -5.46
C PRO A 373 -19.64 18.92 -6.99
N ASP A 374 -19.10 17.84 -7.55
CA ASP A 374 -18.89 17.68 -9.00
C ASP A 374 -20.19 17.88 -9.84
N ARG A 375 -21.36 17.69 -9.23
CA ARG A 375 -22.68 17.91 -9.84
C ARG A 375 -23.04 19.37 -10.09
N THR A 376 -22.37 20.34 -9.47
CA THR A 376 -22.65 21.78 -9.63
C THR A 376 -21.80 22.45 -10.71
N TYR A 377 -20.84 21.73 -11.28
CA TYR A 377 -19.97 22.28 -12.31
C TYR A 377 -20.63 22.18 -13.69
N GLN A 378 -20.42 23.22 -14.50
CA GLN A 378 -20.68 23.15 -15.92
C GLN A 378 -19.67 22.21 -16.57
N LYS A 379 -20.15 21.15 -17.22
CA LYS A 379 -19.31 20.20 -17.94
C LYS A 379 -18.74 20.83 -19.21
N CYS A 380 -17.47 20.59 -19.46
CA CYS A 380 -16.72 21.13 -20.58
C CYS A 380 -15.74 20.08 -21.11
N GLU A 381 -16.23 19.23 -22.00
CA GLU A 381 -15.44 18.19 -22.66
C GLU A 381 -14.60 18.81 -23.79
N PHE A 382 -13.31 18.49 -23.79
CA PHE A 382 -12.32 19.02 -24.74
C PHE A 382 -12.16 20.55 -24.77
N GLY A 383 -12.61 21.27 -23.72
CA GLY A 383 -12.49 22.72 -23.57
C GLY A 383 -11.76 23.15 -22.30
N LEU A 384 -11.73 24.46 -22.03
CA LEU A 384 -11.11 25.08 -20.85
C LEU A 384 -12.11 25.96 -20.11
N CYS A 385 -11.91 26.18 -18.81
CA CYS A 385 -12.78 27.03 -18.01
C CYS A 385 -12.27 28.48 -17.98
N ASN A 386 -13.17 29.45 -18.21
CA ASN A 386 -12.88 30.88 -18.10
C ASN A 386 -13.09 31.40 -16.66
N ALA A 387 -12.77 32.67 -16.41
CA ALA A 387 -12.91 33.31 -15.09
C ALA A 387 -14.37 33.41 -14.58
N GLU A 388 -15.34 33.27 -15.48
CA GLU A 388 -16.77 33.24 -15.15
C GLU A 388 -17.25 31.82 -14.82
N GLY A 389 -16.35 30.84 -14.75
CA GLY A 389 -16.70 29.44 -14.53
C GLY A 389 -17.46 28.82 -15.70
N ARG A 390 -17.26 29.32 -16.93
CA ARG A 390 -17.91 28.82 -18.15
C ARG A 390 -16.95 28.09 -19.08
N CYS A 391 -17.51 27.14 -19.84
CA CYS A 391 -16.78 26.39 -20.85
C CYS A 391 -16.38 27.28 -22.04
N ARG A 392 -15.09 27.25 -22.40
CA ARG A 392 -14.50 27.95 -23.53
C ARG A 392 -13.79 26.95 -24.46
N CYS A 393 -14.14 27.01 -25.74
CA CYS A 393 -13.55 26.17 -26.78
C CYS A 393 -12.31 26.80 -27.41
N GLN A 394 -11.46 25.96 -27.99
CA GLN A 394 -10.32 26.38 -28.78
C GLN A 394 -10.76 26.99 -30.12
N VAL A 395 -9.84 27.72 -30.76
CA VAL A 395 -10.08 28.33 -32.07
C VAL A 395 -10.50 27.26 -33.09
N GLY A 396 -11.54 27.55 -33.88
CA GLY A 396 -12.09 26.60 -34.87
C GLY A 396 -13.06 25.56 -34.30
N LYS A 397 -13.33 25.56 -32.98
CA LYS A 397 -14.35 24.73 -32.35
C LYS A 397 -15.46 25.58 -31.76
N THR A 398 -16.68 25.06 -31.81
CA THR A 398 -17.89 25.65 -31.21
C THR A 398 -18.34 24.83 -30.00
N ARG A 399 -18.91 25.51 -29.02
CA ARG A 399 -19.52 24.85 -27.86
C ARG A 399 -20.87 24.25 -28.27
N PHE A 400 -21.05 22.97 -27.98
CA PHE A 400 -22.31 22.25 -28.11
C PHE A 400 -22.65 21.62 -26.76
N ILE A 401 -23.58 22.25 -26.03
CA ILE A 401 -24.05 21.86 -24.69
C ILE A 401 -22.88 21.78 -23.68
N ASP A 402 -22.33 20.59 -23.47
CA ASP A 402 -21.27 20.27 -22.52
C ASP A 402 -19.91 20.00 -23.19
N LYS A 403 -19.79 20.15 -24.52
CA LYS A 403 -18.58 19.77 -25.28
C LYS A 403 -18.12 20.82 -26.27
N CYS A 404 -16.84 20.78 -26.62
CA CYS A 404 -16.23 21.58 -27.69
C CYS A 404 -15.96 20.74 -28.95
N MET A 405 -16.68 21.04 -30.03
CA MET A 405 -16.66 20.27 -31.28
C MET A 405 -16.41 21.17 -32.50
N SER A 406 -15.94 20.60 -33.61
CA SER A 406 -15.89 21.31 -34.89
C SER A 406 -17.32 21.60 -35.40
N PRO A 407 -17.58 22.79 -35.97
CA PRO A 407 -18.90 23.17 -36.47
C PRO A 407 -19.54 22.11 -37.38
N ASP A 408 -18.75 21.54 -38.28
CA ASP A 408 -19.20 20.56 -39.28
C ASP A 408 -19.68 19.24 -38.68
N THR A 409 -19.30 18.93 -37.44
CA THR A 409 -19.59 17.66 -36.77
C THR A 409 -20.80 17.70 -35.84
N VAL A 410 -21.32 18.89 -35.53
CA VAL A 410 -22.37 19.09 -34.52
C VAL A 410 -23.66 18.41 -34.94
N THR A 411 -24.10 18.62 -36.18
CA THR A 411 -25.36 18.07 -36.71
C THR A 411 -25.32 16.54 -36.78
N THR A 412 -24.21 15.97 -37.24
CA THR A 412 -24.00 14.51 -37.30
C THR A 412 -23.98 13.88 -35.91
N TYR A 413 -23.33 14.51 -34.94
CA TYR A 413 -23.32 14.01 -33.57
C TYR A 413 -24.72 14.05 -32.94
N ALA A 414 -25.46 15.14 -33.19
CA ALA A 414 -26.82 15.31 -32.66
C ALA A 414 -27.80 14.25 -33.21
N SER A 415 -27.68 13.90 -34.49
CA SER A 415 -28.52 12.87 -35.11
C SER A 415 -28.13 11.45 -34.69
N MET A 416 -26.84 11.18 -34.50
CA MET A 416 -26.35 9.85 -34.11
C MET A 416 -26.56 9.53 -32.62
N ASN A 417 -26.60 10.53 -31.74
CA ASN A 417 -26.64 10.33 -30.29
C ASN A 417 -27.78 11.10 -29.58
N PRO A 418 -29.04 10.96 -30.01
CA PRO A 418 -30.16 11.78 -29.51
C PRO A 418 -30.38 11.61 -28.00
N VAL A 419 -30.20 10.40 -27.47
CA VAL A 419 -30.35 10.10 -26.04
C VAL A 419 -29.32 10.85 -25.20
N ARG A 420 -28.05 10.84 -25.63
CA ARG A 420 -26.95 11.53 -24.91
C ARG A 420 -27.12 13.04 -24.95
N VAL A 421 -27.53 13.57 -26.11
CA VAL A 421 -27.81 14.99 -26.30
C VAL A 421 -28.94 15.47 -25.38
N ASN A 422 -30.05 14.73 -25.32
CA ASN A 422 -31.15 15.05 -24.42
C ASN A 422 -30.71 15.03 -22.95
N ALA A 423 -29.91 14.03 -22.55
CA ALA A 423 -29.38 13.94 -21.19
C ALA A 423 -28.47 15.14 -20.84
N SER A 424 -27.52 15.50 -21.72
CA SER A 424 -26.64 16.66 -21.53
C SER A 424 -27.42 17.98 -21.49
N LEU A 425 -28.44 18.14 -22.35
CA LEU A 425 -29.33 19.30 -22.37
C LEU A 425 -30.08 19.48 -21.05
N ILE A 426 -30.70 18.41 -20.55
CA ILE A 426 -31.43 18.43 -19.27
C ILE A 426 -30.47 18.80 -18.13
N GLN A 427 -29.26 18.25 -18.15
CA GLN A 427 -28.25 18.57 -17.14
C GLN A 427 -27.86 20.06 -17.15
N GLU A 428 -27.54 20.63 -18.32
CA GLU A 428 -27.23 22.06 -18.45
C GLU A 428 -28.42 22.95 -18.08
N PHE A 429 -29.63 22.58 -18.50
CA PHE A 429 -30.85 23.30 -18.13
C PHE A 429 -31.01 23.37 -16.61
N ASN A 430 -30.89 22.22 -15.93
CA ASN A 430 -31.01 22.15 -14.48
C ASN A 430 -29.96 22.97 -13.75
N LEU A 431 -28.71 22.98 -14.27
CA LEU A 431 -27.61 23.76 -13.72
C LEU A 431 -27.81 25.27 -13.85
N LEU A 432 -28.22 25.74 -15.03
CA LEU A 432 -28.24 27.17 -15.33
C LEU A 432 -29.55 27.85 -14.91
N ILE A 433 -30.68 27.19 -15.13
CA ILE A 433 -32.01 27.83 -15.00
C ILE A 433 -32.99 26.98 -14.18
N GLY A 434 -32.80 25.67 -14.06
CA GLY A 434 -33.73 24.76 -13.36
C GLY A 434 -34.06 25.16 -11.93
N ARG A 435 -33.10 25.76 -11.20
CA ARG A 435 -33.33 26.31 -9.85
C ARG A 435 -34.41 27.39 -9.79
N HIS A 436 -34.70 28.08 -10.90
CA HIS A 436 -35.71 29.13 -11.00
C HIS A 436 -37.10 28.59 -11.40
N PHE A 437 -37.18 27.33 -11.82
CA PHE A 437 -38.43 26.67 -12.22
C PHE A 437 -38.97 25.71 -11.15
N VAL A 438 -38.32 25.60 -9.99
CA VAL A 438 -38.88 24.91 -8.81
C VAL A 438 -39.92 25.81 -8.17
N LEU A 439 -41.09 25.89 -8.80
CA LEU A 439 -42.26 26.59 -8.28
C LEU A 439 -43.11 25.59 -7.47
N GLY A 440 -42.89 25.56 -6.15
CA GLY A 440 -43.79 24.93 -5.17
C GLY A 440 -43.54 23.45 -4.87
N GLY A 441 -43.01 23.16 -3.68
CA GLY A 441 -42.89 21.81 -3.13
C GLY A 441 -41.91 21.70 -1.96
N SER A 442 -42.39 22.10 -0.78
CA SER A 442 -41.90 21.80 0.58
C SER A 442 -40.80 20.74 0.77
N ASN A 443 -39.81 21.10 1.61
CA ASN A 443 -39.06 20.23 2.53
C ASN A 443 -38.81 18.77 2.11
N LEU A 444 -37.61 18.50 1.60
CA LEU A 444 -36.90 17.24 1.88
C LEU A 444 -35.57 17.58 2.56
N VAL A 445 -35.72 18.02 3.80
CA VAL A 445 -34.75 17.78 4.86
C VAL A 445 -34.45 16.29 4.87
N TYR A 446 -33.15 15.97 4.85
CA TYR A 446 -32.52 14.83 5.52
C TYR A 446 -33.50 13.81 6.11
N ASN A 447 -33.62 12.64 5.49
CA ASN A 447 -34.16 11.46 6.17
C ASN A 447 -33.04 10.41 6.29
N SER A 448 -32.09 10.71 7.16
CA SER A 448 -31.26 9.69 7.80
C SER A 448 -31.90 9.37 9.15
N MET A 449 -32.68 8.30 9.22
CA MET A 449 -32.95 7.60 10.48
C MET A 449 -33.54 6.22 10.17
N TRP A 450 -32.65 5.23 10.12
CA TRP A 450 -32.99 3.86 10.51
C TRP A 450 -32.01 3.47 11.62
N TRP A 451 -32.46 3.72 12.85
CA TRP A 451 -32.13 2.92 14.02
C TRP A 451 -33.42 2.20 14.40
N LEU A 452 -33.43 0.87 14.25
CA LEU A 452 -34.00 -0.13 15.16
C LEU A 452 -33.69 -1.53 14.59
#